data_AF-A0A2N2ZDP7-F1
#
_entry.id   AF-A0A2N2ZDP7-F1
#
_cell.length_a   1.000
_cell.length_b   1.000
_cell.length_c   1.000
_cell.angle_alpha   90.00
_cell.angle_beta   90.00
_cell.angle_gamma   90.00
#
_symmetry.space_group_name_H-M   'P 1'
#
loop_
_entity.id
_entity.type
_entity.pdbx_description
1 polymer ?
#
loop_
_entity_poly.entity_id
_entity_poly.type
_entity_poly.pdbx_seq_one_letter_code
_entity_poly.pdbx_strand_id
1 'polypeptide(L)'
;MELYDVVEIEDGLVERKPKGTIRLLEEWLLGIFKTEKESELKDIFKPIKKVRRERQNPAHKITENEYDDKFIELQKKLVSDAYGSIRALRFIFQQHPKAKNFEVPDWLENGNIKKF
;
A
#
# COMPACT_ATOMS: atom_id res chain seq x y z
N MET A 1 -13.50 10.78 9.02
CA MET A 1 -12.21 10.09 9.30
C MET A 1 -11.24 11.15 9.78
N GLU A 2 -10.75 11.02 11.01
CA GLU A 2 -9.77 11.96 11.56
C GLU A 2 -8.40 11.78 10.90
N LEU A 3 -7.71 12.90 10.62
CA LEU A 3 -6.38 12.92 9.97
C LEU A 3 -5.21 12.80 10.95
N TYR A 4 -5.49 12.86 12.24
CA TYR A 4 -4.51 12.85 13.32
C TYR A 4 -4.91 11.84 14.38
N ASP A 5 -3.92 11.26 15.07
CA ASP A 5 -4.12 10.57 16.34
C ASP A 5 -3.86 11.57 17.47
N VAL A 6 -4.61 11.44 18.57
CA VAL A 6 -4.37 12.19 19.80
C VAL A 6 -3.50 11.31 20.70
N VAL A 7 -2.28 11.74 20.96
CA VAL A 7 -1.31 11.00 21.78
C VAL A 7 -1.09 11.78 23.07
N GLU A 8 -1.27 11.12 24.20
CA GLU A 8 -0.97 11.71 25.51
C GLU A 8 0.54 11.76 25.70
N ILE A 9 1.06 12.93 26.11
CA ILE A 9 2.48 13.11 26.41
C ILE A 9 2.70 12.94 27.91
N GLU A 10 2.13 13.83 28.73
CA GLU A 10 2.23 13.88 30.20
C GLU A 10 1.26 14.96 30.74
N ASP A 11 0.82 14.84 32.01
CA ASP A 11 0.01 15.84 32.74
C ASP A 11 -1.23 16.39 31.98
N GLY A 12 -1.96 15.53 31.28
CA GLY A 12 -3.17 15.90 30.53
C GLY A 12 -2.89 16.71 29.25
N LEU A 13 -1.62 16.90 28.88
CA LEU A 13 -1.24 17.47 27.60
C LEU A 13 -1.30 16.41 26.50
N VAL A 14 -2.00 16.75 25.42
CA VAL A 14 -2.18 15.89 24.26
C VAL A 14 -1.55 16.50 23.02
N GLU A 15 -0.87 15.67 22.24
CA GLU A 15 -0.31 16.03 20.94
C GLU A 15 -1.16 15.46 19.81
N ARG A 16 -1.33 16.24 18.74
CA ARG A 16 -1.93 15.76 17.49
C ARG A 16 -0.85 15.25 16.56
N LYS A 17 -0.78 13.94 16.40
CA LYS A 17 0.18 13.29 15.51
C LYS A 17 -0.46 12.96 14.15
N PRO A 18 0.08 13.45 13.02
CA PRO A 18 -0.48 13.15 11.70
C PRO A 18 -0.46 11.64 11.41
N LYS A 19 -1.58 11.12 10.91
CA LYS A 19 -1.63 9.73 10.44
C LYS A 19 -0.84 9.56 9.14
N GLY A 20 -0.21 8.40 8.99
CA GLY A 20 0.46 8.04 7.75
C GLY A 20 -0.52 7.91 6.57
N THR A 21 -0.13 8.34 5.37
CA THR A 21 -0.99 8.36 4.19
C THR A 21 -1.52 6.98 3.79
N ILE A 22 -0.70 5.92 3.91
CA ILE A 22 -1.15 4.54 3.66
C ILE A 22 -2.23 4.12 4.65
N ARG A 23 -2.09 4.51 5.93
CA ARG A 23 -3.10 4.22 6.97
C ARG A 23 -4.39 4.97 6.70
N LEU A 24 -4.32 6.24 6.28
CA LEU A 24 -5.49 7.02 5.89
C LEU A 24 -6.23 6.37 4.71
N LEU A 25 -5.49 5.89 3.70
CA LEU A 25 -6.10 5.19 2.56
C LEU A 25 -6.79 3.89 3.00
N GLU A 26 -6.16 3.11 3.89
CA GLU A 26 -6.72 1.88 4.45
C GLU A 26 -7.98 2.14 5.28
N GLU A 27 -7.94 3.10 6.22
CA GLU A 27 -9.09 3.49 7.03
C GLU A 27 -10.26 3.98 6.16
N TRP A 28 -9.96 4.80 5.15
CA TRP A 28 -10.97 5.27 4.20
C TRP A 28 -11.58 4.13 3.40
N LEU A 29 -10.76 3.21 2.87
CA LEU A 29 -11.22 2.10 2.04
C LEU A 29 -12.11 1.13 2.85
N LEU A 30 -11.72 0.81 4.08
CA LEU A 30 -12.51 -0.03 4.99
C LEU A 30 -13.82 0.66 5.42
N GLY A 31 -13.83 1.99 5.52
CA GLY A 31 -15.03 2.76 5.85
C GLY A 31 -16.09 2.77 4.74
N ILE A 32 -15.66 2.64 3.47
CA ILE A 32 -16.57 2.68 2.31
C ILE A 32 -16.93 1.28 1.78
N PHE A 33 -16.00 0.33 1.85
CA PHE A 33 -16.17 -0.99 1.25
C PHE A 33 -16.48 -2.01 2.33
N LYS A 34 -17.76 -2.37 2.46
CA LYS A 34 -18.21 -3.41 3.40
C LYS A 34 -18.13 -4.77 2.72
N THR A 35 -17.30 -5.65 3.27
CA THR A 35 -17.18 -7.05 2.85
C THR A 35 -17.10 -7.94 4.09
N GLU A 36 -17.62 -9.16 3.98
CA GLU A 36 -17.49 -10.18 5.04
C GLU A 36 -16.04 -10.59 5.27
N LYS A 37 -15.15 -10.28 4.32
CA LYS A 37 -13.73 -10.60 4.31
C LYS A 37 -12.85 -9.38 4.61
N GLU A 38 -13.17 -8.64 5.67
CA GLU A 38 -12.44 -7.42 6.05
C GLU A 38 -10.93 -7.67 6.25
N SER A 39 -10.57 -8.88 6.71
CA SER A 39 -9.17 -9.33 6.81
C SER A 39 -8.44 -9.36 5.46
N GLU A 40 -9.11 -9.77 4.39
CA GLU A 40 -8.54 -9.83 3.04
C GLU A 40 -8.26 -8.42 2.49
N LEU A 41 -9.07 -7.41 2.86
CA LEU A 41 -8.80 -6.02 2.50
C LEU A 41 -7.56 -5.45 3.19
N LYS A 42 -7.34 -5.81 4.46
CA LYS A 42 -6.13 -5.38 5.21
C LYS A 42 -4.86 -5.97 4.60
N ASP A 43 -4.96 -7.16 4.02
CA ASP A 43 -3.84 -7.83 3.36
C ASP A 43 -3.36 -7.09 2.10
N ILE A 44 -4.24 -6.35 1.41
CA ILE A 44 -3.88 -5.49 0.28
C ILE A 44 -2.82 -4.46 0.70
N PHE A 45 -2.87 -3.94 1.92
CA PHE A 45 -1.94 -2.89 2.36
C PHE A 45 -0.62 -3.43 2.89
N LYS A 46 -0.51 -4.73 3.21
CA LYS A 46 0.70 -5.33 3.77
C LYS A 46 1.93 -5.14 2.85
N PRO A 47 1.88 -5.44 1.53
CA PRO A 47 3.02 -5.21 0.64
C PRO A 47 3.42 -3.73 0.54
N ILE A 48 2.46 -2.81 0.49
CA ILE A 48 2.73 -1.37 0.38
C ILE A 48 3.43 -0.86 1.65
N LYS A 49 2.98 -1.28 2.83
CA LYS A 49 3.62 -0.98 4.12
C LYS A 49 5.04 -1.58 4.18
N LYS A 50 5.21 -2.81 3.68
CA LYS A 50 6.53 -3.47 3.60
C LYS A 50 7.50 -2.67 2.73
N VAL A 51 7.11 -2.29 1.51
CA VAL A 51 7.93 -1.44 0.62
C VAL A 51 8.35 -0.15 1.32
N ARG A 52 7.44 0.52 2.03
CA ARG A 52 7.77 1.74 2.78
C ARG A 52 8.84 1.47 3.86
N ARG A 53 8.69 0.40 4.63
CA ARG A 53 9.64 0.00 5.68
C ARG A 53 11.01 -0.33 5.10
N GLU A 54 11.06 -1.15 4.05
CA GLU A 54 12.33 -1.52 3.39
C GLU A 54 13.03 -0.32 2.76
N ARG A 55 12.31 0.75 2.39
CA ARG A 55 12.92 2.03 1.95
C ARG A 55 13.43 2.91 3.08
N GLN A 56 12.77 2.88 4.24
CA GLN A 56 13.15 3.70 5.39
C GLN A 56 14.40 3.16 6.08
N ASN A 57 14.56 1.83 6.18
CA ASN A 57 15.71 1.23 6.87
C ASN A 57 17.07 1.65 6.29
N PRO A 58 17.31 1.67 4.96
CA PRO A 58 18.56 2.16 4.38
C PRO A 58 18.78 3.66 4.58
N ALA A 59 17.73 4.47 4.64
CA ALA A 59 17.86 5.91 4.85
C ALA A 59 18.37 6.27 6.26
N HIS A 60 18.25 5.34 7.21
CA HIS A 60 18.65 5.52 8.61
C HIS A 60 19.90 4.72 9.01
N LYS A 61 20.52 3.98 8.09
CA LYS A 61 21.71 3.16 8.36
C LYS A 61 22.76 3.38 7.27
N ILE A 62 23.96 3.83 7.66
CA ILE A 62 25.12 3.80 6.77
C ILE A 62 25.54 2.32 6.67
N THR A 63 25.41 1.75 5.48
CA THR A 63 25.80 0.37 5.16
C THR A 63 26.89 0.38 4.12
N GLU A 64 27.88 -0.50 4.27
CA GLU A 64 28.91 -0.71 3.26
C GLU A 64 28.26 -1.26 1.98
N ASN A 65 28.81 -0.88 0.82
CA ASN A 65 28.29 -1.28 -0.48
C ASN A 65 28.68 -2.73 -0.80
N GLU A 66 28.02 -3.68 -0.17
CA GLU A 66 28.21 -5.11 -0.39
C GLU A 66 27.20 -5.64 -1.41
N TYR A 67 27.70 -6.36 -2.42
CA TYR A 67 26.87 -7.05 -3.38
C TYR A 67 26.31 -8.35 -2.75
N ASP A 68 24.99 -8.50 -2.70
CA ASP A 68 24.32 -9.74 -2.27
C ASP A 68 23.19 -10.10 -3.27
N ASP A 69 23.35 -11.24 -3.94
CA ASP A 69 22.36 -11.79 -4.89
C ASP A 69 20.97 -11.96 -4.28
N LYS A 70 20.86 -12.09 -2.95
CA LYS A 70 19.56 -12.18 -2.25
C LYS A 70 18.70 -10.95 -2.49
N PHE A 71 19.30 -9.78 -2.75
CA PHE A 71 18.53 -8.57 -3.04
C PHE A 71 17.76 -8.66 -4.36
N ILE A 72 18.24 -9.42 -5.34
CA ILE A 72 17.54 -9.63 -6.61
C ILE A 72 16.24 -10.39 -6.36
N GLU A 73 16.29 -11.49 -5.62
CA GLU A 73 15.11 -12.28 -5.27
C GLU A 73 14.15 -11.51 -4.34
N LEU A 74 14.70 -10.72 -3.41
CA LEU A 74 13.90 -9.84 -2.57
C LEU A 74 13.18 -8.78 -3.40
N GLN A 75 13.84 -8.17 -4.39
CA GLN A 75 13.24 -7.17 -5.26
C GLN A 75 12.13 -7.79 -6.10
N LYS A 76 12.35 -8.94 -6.74
CA LYS A 76 11.32 -9.66 -7.50
C LYS A 76 10.09 -9.94 -6.64
N LYS A 77 10.30 -10.44 -5.42
CA LYS A 77 9.22 -10.71 -4.47
C LYS A 77 8.48 -9.44 -4.08
N LEU A 78 9.19 -8.36 -3.73
CA LEU A 78 8.57 -7.08 -3.35
C LEU A 78 7.74 -6.49 -4.50
N VAL A 79 8.25 -6.53 -5.73
CA VAL A 79 7.54 -6.04 -6.91
C VAL A 79 6.28 -6.88 -7.18
N SER A 80 6.39 -8.21 -7.11
CA SER A 80 5.25 -9.11 -7.29
C SER A 80 4.17 -8.88 -6.23
N ASP A 81 4.56 -8.81 -4.95
CA ASP A 81 3.64 -8.57 -3.83
C ASP A 81 2.95 -7.19 -3.99
N ALA A 82 3.72 -6.15 -4.32
CA ALA A 82 3.19 -4.81 -4.53
C ALA A 82 2.25 -4.72 -5.75
N TYR A 83 2.58 -5.41 -6.84
CA TYR A 83 1.72 -5.50 -8.02
C TYR A 83 0.36 -6.11 -7.65
N GLY A 84 0.34 -7.18 -6.83
CA GLY A 84 -0.89 -7.77 -6.31
C GLY A 84 -1.75 -6.74 -5.57
N SER A 85 -1.15 -5.95 -4.67
CA SER A 85 -1.85 -4.88 -3.96
C SER A 85 -2.44 -3.82 -4.88
N ILE A 86 -1.66 -3.33 -5.84
CA ILE A 86 -2.11 -2.29 -6.78
C ILE A 86 -3.23 -2.82 -7.68
N ARG A 87 -3.12 -4.07 -8.15
CA ARG A 87 -4.16 -4.72 -8.96
C ARG A 87 -5.46 -4.88 -8.17
N ALA A 88 -5.38 -5.27 -6.90
CA ALA A 88 -6.56 -5.36 -6.03
C ALA A 88 -7.23 -4.00 -5.80
N LEU A 89 -6.45 -2.95 -5.52
CA LEU A 89 -6.99 -1.57 -5.41
C LEU A 89 -7.67 -1.12 -6.70
N ARG A 90 -7.07 -1.40 -7.86
CA ARG A 90 -7.67 -1.12 -9.17
C ARG A 90 -9.03 -1.81 -9.32
N PHE A 91 -9.13 -3.09 -8.98
CA PHE A 91 -10.40 -3.81 -9.05
C PHE A 91 -11.47 -3.18 -8.15
N ILE A 92 -11.10 -2.82 -6.92
CA ILE A 92 -12.02 -2.14 -6.00
C ILE A 92 -12.51 -0.82 -6.59
N PHE A 93 -11.62 -0.01 -7.16
CA PHE A 93 -12.01 1.25 -7.79
C PHE A 93 -12.85 1.07 -9.06
N GLN A 94 -12.64 -0.01 -9.81
CA GLN A 94 -13.45 -0.34 -10.98
C GLN A 94 -14.90 -0.70 -10.61
N GLN A 95 -15.13 -1.26 -9.43
CA GLN A 95 -16.49 -1.55 -8.95
C GLN A 95 -17.28 -0.28 -8.58
N HIS A 96 -16.63 0.89 -8.53
CA HIS A 96 -17.31 2.12 -8.17
C HIS A 96 -18.34 2.52 -9.25
N PRO A 97 -19.59 2.93 -8.90
CA PRO A 97 -20.62 3.24 -9.90
C PRO A 97 -20.22 4.30 -10.94
N LYS A 98 -19.41 5.28 -10.54
CA LYS A 98 -18.88 6.32 -11.45
C LYS A 98 -17.81 5.81 -12.42
N ALA A 99 -17.24 4.62 -12.18
CA ALA A 99 -16.26 3.99 -13.05
C ALA A 99 -16.91 3.04 -14.08
N LYS A 100 -18.25 2.90 -14.08
CA LYS A 100 -18.98 1.96 -14.95
C LYS A 100 -18.70 2.12 -16.46
N ASN A 101 -18.42 3.34 -16.89
CA ASN A 101 -18.16 3.66 -18.30
C ASN A 101 -16.67 3.60 -18.66
N PHE A 102 -15.80 3.24 -17.72
CA PHE A 102 -14.38 3.08 -17.98
C PHE A 102 -14.11 1.65 -18.45
N GLU A 103 -13.70 1.51 -19.71
CA GLU A 103 -13.22 0.25 -20.25
C GLU A 103 -11.73 0.10 -19.92
N VAL A 104 -11.40 -1.00 -19.24
CA VAL A 104 -10.00 -1.33 -18.94
C VAL A 104 -9.34 -1.77 -20.24
N PRO A 105 -8.18 -1.19 -20.61
CA PRO A 105 -7.46 -1.64 -21.80
C PRO A 105 -7.00 -3.10 -21.70
N ASP A 106 -7.16 -3.87 -22.79
CA ASP A 106 -6.80 -5.30 -22.84
C ASP A 106 -5.37 -5.60 -22.45
N TRP A 107 -4.43 -4.70 -22.79
CA TRP A 107 -3.02 -4.88 -22.46
C TRP A 107 -2.78 -4.83 -20.95
N LEU A 108 -3.61 -4.10 -20.21
CA LEU A 108 -3.54 -3.99 -18.76
C LEU A 108 -4.26 -5.16 -18.09
N GLU A 109 -5.40 -5.60 -18.64
CA GLU A 109 -6.18 -6.70 -18.08
C GLU A 109 -5.47 -8.05 -18.25
N ASN A 110 -4.92 -8.30 -19.45
CA ASN A 110 -4.23 -9.54 -19.79
C ASN A 110 -2.73 -9.51 -19.47
N GLY A 111 -2.20 -8.38 -18.98
CA GLY A 111 -0.77 -8.24 -18.66
C GLY A 111 0.16 -8.23 -19.89
N ASN A 112 -0.36 -7.91 -21.07
CA ASN A 112 0.40 -7.82 -22.32
C ASN A 112 1.18 -6.49 -22.40
N ILE A 113 2.18 -6.34 -21.54
CA ILE A 113 3.05 -5.16 -21.52
C ILE A 113 4.14 -5.33 -22.58
N LYS A 114 4.19 -4.42 -23.57
CA LYS A 114 5.30 -4.37 -24.53
C LYS A 114 6.60 -4.12 -23.78
N LYS A 115 7.58 -5.00 -23.95
CA LYS A 115 8.96 -4.79 -23.51
C LYS A 115 9.73 -4.18 -24.69
N PHE A 116 10.45 -3.10 -24.43
CA PHE A 116 11.34 -2.45 -25.39
C PHE A 116 12.62 -3.26 -25.58
#